data_AF-X0YI06-F1
#
_entry.id   AF-X0YI06-F1
#
_cell.length_a   1.000
_cell.length_b   1.000
_cell.length_c   1.000
_cell.angle_alpha   90.00
_cell.angle_beta   90.00
_cell.angle_gamma   90.00
#
_symmetry.space_group_name_H-M   'P 1'
#
loop_
_entity.id
_entity.type
_entity.pdbx_description
1 polymer ?
#
loop_
_entity_poly.entity_id
_entity_poly.type
_entity_poly.pdbx_seq_one_letter_code
_entity_poly.pdbx_strand_id
1 'polypeptide(L)'
;MEIDWLTVVEKDRFGKLADISELLAKHSVNVESIFAAMVNKTAIIKMSVSDSSKASSVLKEAGFSVMEESTVILQLKDEPGQLAKISRMLANA
;
A
#
# COMPACT_ATOMS: atom_id res chain seq x y z
N MET A 1 -11.13 -1.47 11.44
CA MET A 1 -10.18 -0.34 11.36
C MET A 1 -9.93 -0.12 9.88
N GLU A 2 -10.19 1.08 9.38
CA GLU A 2 -9.91 1.45 7.99
C GLU A 2 -8.48 1.98 7.92
N ILE A 3 -7.78 1.64 6.85
CA ILE A 3 -6.45 2.12 6.56
C ILE A 3 -6.39 2.48 5.08
N ASP A 4 -5.82 3.64 4.78
CA ASP A 4 -5.59 4.06 3.41
C ASP A 4 -4.21 3.62 2.95
N TRP A 5 -4.17 2.95 1.80
CA TRP A 5 -2.95 2.52 1.15
C TRP A 5 -2.71 3.32 -0.12
N LEU A 6 -1.45 3.66 -0.35
CA LEU A 6 -0.94 4.13 -1.62
C LEU A 6 -0.21 2.98 -2.30
N THR A 7 -0.65 2.61 -3.49
CA THR A 7 0.00 1.59 -4.32
C THR A 7 0.77 2.28 -5.45
N VAL A 8 2.07 2.07 -5.50
CA VAL A 8 2.96 2.43 -6.61
C VAL A 8 3.21 1.19 -7.46
N VAL A 9 2.90 1.28 -8.76
CA VAL A 9 3.12 0.20 -9.73
C VAL A 9 4.12 0.67 -10.77
N GLU A 10 5.32 0.09 -10.77
CA GLU A 10 6.41 0.53 -11.63
C GLU A 10 7.16 -0.65 -12.24
N LYS A 11 7.74 -0.44 -13.43
CA LYS A 11 8.69 -1.42 -13.99
C LYS A 11 9.87 -1.55 -13.03
N ASP A 12 10.29 -2.79 -12.78
CA ASP A 12 11.34 -3.05 -11.81
C ASP A 12 12.63 -2.30 -12.17
N ARG A 13 13.14 -1.55 -11.19
CA ARG A 13 14.45 -0.91 -11.20
C ARG A 13 14.98 -0.91 -9.78
N PHE A 14 16.22 -1.34 -9.59
CA PHE A 14 16.92 -1.22 -8.33
C PHE A 14 16.85 0.22 -7.79
N GLY A 15 16.67 0.35 -6.47
CA GLY A 15 16.63 1.63 -5.77
C GLY A 15 15.27 2.31 -5.71
N LYS A 16 14.23 1.81 -6.41
CA LYS A 16 12.93 2.48 -6.47
C LYS A 16 12.27 2.72 -5.10
N LEU A 17 12.37 1.75 -4.19
CA LEU A 17 11.87 1.92 -2.81
C LEU A 17 12.66 2.98 -2.03
N ALA A 18 13.98 3.04 -2.23
CA ALA A 18 14.82 4.08 -1.62
C ALA A 18 14.40 5.46 -2.14
N ASP A 19 14.28 5.62 -3.47
CA ASP A 19 13.82 6.86 -4.14
C ASP A 19 12.49 7.34 -3.54
N ILE A 20 11.52 6.44 -3.35
CA ILE A 20 10.21 6.76 -2.75
C ILE A 20 10.34 7.17 -1.28
N SER A 21 11.07 6.38 -0.47
CA SER A 21 11.20 6.64 0.96
C SER A 21 11.91 7.96 1.25
N GLU A 22 12.96 8.30 0.49
CA GLU A 22 13.68 9.57 0.61
C GLU A 22 12.79 10.75 0.19
N LEU A 23 12.00 10.59 -0.87
CA LEU A 23 11.07 11.60 -1.34
C LEU A 23 10.00 11.91 -0.28
N LEU A 24 9.41 10.88 0.33
CA LEU A 24 8.41 11.05 1.40
C LEU A 24 9.04 11.70 2.65
N ALA A 25 10.24 11.26 3.04
CA ALA A 25 10.97 11.83 4.17
C ALA A 25 11.29 13.32 3.95
N LYS A 26 11.72 13.72 2.75
CA LYS A 26 11.97 15.12 2.37
C LYS A 26 10.73 16.01 2.53
N HIS A 27 9.53 15.42 2.41
CA HIS A 27 8.26 16.12 2.57
C HIS A 27 7.62 15.88 3.95
N SER A 28 8.37 15.36 4.92
CA SER A 28 7.90 15.07 6.27
C SER A 28 6.65 14.18 6.30
N VAL A 29 6.60 13.17 5.43
CA VAL A 29 5.58 12.11 5.47
C VAL A 29 6.20 10.84 6.03
N ASN A 30 5.63 10.34 7.12
CA ASN A 30 6.06 9.09 7.72
C ASN A 30 5.41 7.89 7.01
N VAL A 31 6.15 6.79 6.88
CA VAL A 31 5.63 5.50 6.42
C VAL A 31 5.27 4.66 7.65
N GLU A 32 4.01 4.27 7.76
CA GLU A 32 3.50 3.55 8.93
C GLU A 32 3.49 2.03 8.71
N SER A 33 3.26 1.60 7.48
CA SER A 33 3.33 0.19 7.08
C SER A 33 3.70 0.09 5.60
N ILE A 34 4.35 -1.01 5.24
CA ILE A 34 4.79 -1.27 3.88
C ILE A 34 4.55 -2.73 3.48
N PHE A 35 4.13 -2.93 2.24
CA PHE A 35 4.14 -4.20 1.54
C PHE A 35 4.81 -4.00 0.18
N ALA A 36 5.77 -4.85 -0.17
CA ALA A 36 6.42 -4.80 -1.47
C ALA A 36 6.48 -6.20 -2.07
N ALA A 37 6.07 -6.31 -3.33
CA ALA A 37 6.09 -7.55 -4.08
C ALA A 37 6.52 -7.29 -5.53
N MET A 38 6.97 -8.34 -6.20
CA MET A 38 7.27 -8.30 -7.63
C MET A 38 6.39 -9.30 -8.37
N VAL A 39 5.74 -8.84 -9.44
CA VAL A 39 4.91 -9.67 -10.32
C VAL A 39 5.32 -9.40 -11.76
N ASN A 40 5.78 -10.43 -12.48
CA ASN A 40 6.17 -10.32 -13.90
C ASN A 40 7.15 -9.16 -14.21
N LYS A 41 8.15 -8.93 -13.35
CA LYS A 41 9.13 -7.81 -13.44
C LYS A 41 8.53 -6.40 -13.24
N THR A 42 7.35 -6.34 -12.64
CA THR A 42 6.73 -5.10 -12.16
C THR A 42 6.78 -5.10 -10.64
N ALA A 43 7.33 -4.04 -10.06
CA ALA A 43 7.31 -3.81 -8.63
C ALA A 43 5.95 -3.22 -8.22
N ILE A 44 5.34 -3.82 -7.21
CA ILE A 44 4.13 -3.33 -6.55
C ILE A 44 4.54 -2.96 -5.12
N ILE A 45 4.51 -1.66 -4.83
CA ILE A 45 4.87 -1.13 -3.51
C ILE A 45 3.61 -0.49 -2.93
N LYS A 46 3.07 -1.09 -1.87
CA LYS A 46 1.97 -0.53 -1.08
C LYS A 46 2.51 0.07 0.20
N MET A 47 2.05 1.26 0.56
CA MET A 47 2.35 1.89 1.84
C MET A 47 1.14 2.56 2.46
N SER A 48 1.00 2.44 3.78
CA SER A 48 0.20 3.38 4.57
C SER A 48 1.12 4.46 5.10
N VAL A 49 0.63 5.69 5.10
CA VAL A 49 1.43 6.87 5.41
C VAL A 49 0.65 7.79 6.33
N SER A 50 1.36 8.64 7.06
CA SER A 50 0.75 9.58 8.00
C SER A 50 -0.15 10.64 7.34
N ASP A 51 0.05 10.91 6.04
CA ASP A 51 -0.76 11.83 5.23
C ASP A 51 -0.84 11.32 3.78
N SER A 52 -1.90 10.57 3.47
CA SER A 52 -2.11 9.94 2.16
C SER A 52 -2.28 10.95 1.03
N SER A 53 -2.97 12.07 1.30
CA SER A 53 -3.22 13.11 0.30
C SER A 53 -1.93 13.81 -0.12
N LYS A 54 -1.10 14.20 0.87
CA LYS A 54 0.21 14.81 0.62
C LYS A 54 1.17 13.84 -0.07
N ALA A 55 1.26 12.60 0.41
CA ALA A 55 2.11 11.59 -0.20
C ALA A 55 1.73 11.30 -1.65
N SER A 56 0.44 11.12 -1.93
CA SER A 56 -0.08 10.90 -3.28
C SER A 56 0.30 12.05 -4.20
N SER A 57 0.12 13.30 -3.74
CA SER A 57 0.48 14.50 -4.53
C SER A 57 1.98 14.56 -4.83
N VAL A 58 2.84 14.42 -3.81
CA VAL A 58 4.30 14.46 -3.95
C VAL A 58 4.82 13.34 -4.87
N LEU A 59 4.28 12.13 -4.74
CA LEU A 59 4.68 10.99 -5.57
C LEU A 59 4.24 11.18 -7.03
N LYS A 60 3.02 11.67 -7.27
CA LYS A 60 2.52 11.98 -8.62
C LYS A 60 3.34 13.10 -9.28
N GLU A 61 3.69 14.15 -8.53
CA GLU A 61 4.57 15.24 -9.01
C GLU A 61 5.96 14.76 -9.38
N ALA A 62 6.49 13.76 -8.68
CA ALA A 62 7.76 13.11 -8.99
C ALA A 62 7.66 12.07 -10.13
N GLY A 63 6.48 11.91 -10.75
CA GLY A 63 6.27 11.05 -11.91
C GLY A 63 5.94 9.60 -11.60
N PHE A 64 5.62 9.26 -10.35
CA PHE A 64 5.20 7.90 -9.98
C PHE A 64 3.72 7.68 -10.32
N SER A 65 3.40 6.46 -10.78
CA SER A 65 2.02 6.01 -10.92
C SER A 65 1.47 5.55 -9.56
N VAL A 66 0.59 6.37 -8.95
CA VAL A 66 0.02 6.11 -7.60
C VAL A 66 -1.48 5.84 -7.68
N MET A 67 -1.92 4.77 -7.02
CA MET A 67 -3.32 4.45 -6.78
C MET A 67 -3.62 4.55 -5.27
N GLU A 68 -4.77 5.13 -4.94
CA GLU A 68 -5.27 5.24 -3.56
C GLU A 68 -6.31 4.12 -3.33
N GLU A 69 -6.15 3.36 -2.25
CA GLU A 69 -7.00 2.22 -1.92
C GLU A 69 -7.38 2.27 -0.43
N SER A 70 -8.67 2.45 -0.13
CA SER A 70 -9.18 2.27 1.24
C SER A 70 -9.37 0.79 1.53
N THR A 71 -8.78 0.31 2.63
CA THR A 71 -8.78 -1.11 3.02
C THR A 71 -9.33 -1.29 4.42
N VAL A 72 -10.08 -2.38 4.62
CA VAL A 72 -10.55 -2.80 5.94
C VAL A 72 -9.60 -3.85 6.51
N ILE A 73 -9.08 -3.60 7.71
CA ILE A 73 -8.31 -4.60 8.47
C ILE A 73 -9.27 -5.40 9.36
N LEU A 74 -9.17 -6.73 9.27
CA LEU A 74 -9.93 -7.68 10.08
C LEU A 74 -8.96 -8.55 10.88
N GLN A 75 -9.20 -8.66 12.19
CA GLN A 75 -8.50 -9.64 13.02
C GLN A 75 -9.24 -10.98 12.95
N LEU A 76 -8.52 -12.04 12.61
CA LEU A 76 -9.06 -13.39 12.51
C LEU A 76 -8.58 -14.25 13.68
N LYS A 77 -9.38 -15.25 14.04
CA LYS A 77 -8.89 -16.34 14.90
C LYS A 77 -7.86 -17.15 14.12
N ASP A 78 -6.83 -17.61 14.81
CA ASP A 78 -5.75 -18.42 14.24
C ASP A 78 -6.15 -19.90 14.18
N GLU A 79 -7.12 -20.21 13.31
CA GLU A 79 -7.66 -21.55 13.14
C GLU A 79 -8.00 -21.81 11.65
N PRO A 80 -7.82 -23.04 11.13
CA PRO A 80 -8.24 -23.39 9.79
C PRO A 80 -9.71 -23.04 9.51
N GLY A 81 -9.97 -22.39 8.38
CA GLY A 81 -11.33 -22.05 7.93
C GLY A 81 -11.87 -20.69 8.39
N GLN A 82 -11.17 -19.96 9.26
CA GLN A 82 -11.65 -18.65 9.74
C GLN A 82 -11.79 -17.62 8.60
N LEU A 83 -10.79 -17.52 7.72
CA LEU A 83 -10.89 -16.66 6.54
C LEU A 83 -12.03 -17.09 5.61
N ALA A 84 -12.27 -18.40 5.44
CA ALA A 84 -13.35 -18.92 4.59
C ALA A 84 -14.74 -18.54 5.13
N LYS A 85 -14.91 -18.54 6.45
CA LYS A 85 -16.15 -18.07 7.10
C LYS A 85 -16.38 -16.59 6.85
N ILE A 86 -15.37 -15.75 7.10
CA ILE A 86 -15.48 -14.29 6.93
C ILE A 86 -15.70 -13.91 5.46
N SER A 87 -14.96 -14.51 4.53
CA SER A 87 -15.14 -14.23 3.10
C SER A 87 -16.53 -14.66 2.61
N ARG A 88 -17.13 -15.73 3.16
CA ARG A 88 -18.51 -16.11 2.87
C ARG A 88 -19.52 -15.09 3.37
N MET A 89 -19.29 -14.49 4.53
CA MET A 89 -20.16 -13.42 5.05
C MET A 89 -20.09 -12.18 4.16
N LEU A 90 -18.89 -11.76 3.75
CA LEU A 90 -18.68 -10.61 2.87
C LEU A 90 -19.28 -10.81 1.47
N ALA A 91 -19.25 -12.03 0.93
CA ALA A 91 -19.85 -12.33 -0.37
C ALA A 91 -21.38 -12.21 -0.41
N ASN A 92 -22.03 -12.23 0.75
CA ASN A 92 -23.48 -12.12 0.89
C ASN A 92 -23.93 -10.75 1.47
N ALA A 93 -22.99 -9.81 1.62
CA ALA A 93 -23.23 -8.48 2.17
C ALA A 93 -23.58 -7.45 1.08
#